data_AF-A0A7S0LSZ8-F1
#
_entry.id   AF-A0A7S0LSZ8-F1
#
_cell.length_a   1.000
_cell.length_b   1.000
_cell.length_c   1.000
_cell.angle_alpha   90.00
_cell.angle_beta   90.00
_cell.angle_gamma   90.00
#
_symmetry.space_group_name_H-M   'P 1'
#
loop_
_entity.id
_entity.type
_entity.pdbx_description
1 polymer ?
#
loop_
_entity_poly.entity_id
_entity_poly.type
_entity_poly.pdbx_seq_one_letter_code
_entity_poly.pdbx_strand_id
1 'polypeptide(L)'
;GYGCPLQADIPVYSMMERLQAEYPARRDELIKLLGIDPQWRMHQVSDGQRRRVQIFLGLIRPFKILLLDEVTVSLDVVVRQDLLHWLKRESEERGATILYATHIFDGLDDWPTHLHYLC
;
A
#
# COMPACT_ATOMS: atom_id res chain seq x y z
N GLY A 1 -13.00 -10.65 -8.73
CA GLY A 1 -12.24 -9.51 -9.29
C GLY A 1 -12.57 -8.27 -8.49
N TYR A 2 -11.59 -7.68 -7.82
CA TYR A 2 -11.76 -6.48 -6.98
C TYR A 2 -11.96 -5.22 -7.85
N GLY A 3 -13.08 -5.16 -8.55
CA GLY A 3 -13.52 -3.97 -9.28
C GLY A 3 -14.20 -3.00 -8.32
N CYS A 4 -13.42 -2.30 -7.49
CA CYS A 4 -13.94 -1.08 -6.87
C CYS A 4 -14.12 -0.05 -8.00
N PRO A 5 -15.30 0.59 -8.16
CA PRO A 5 -15.50 1.59 -9.19
C PRO A 5 -14.79 2.89 -8.75
N LEU A 6 -13.46 2.92 -8.88
CA LEU A 6 -12.62 4.09 -8.62
C LEU A 6 -12.77 5.17 -9.71
N GLN A 7 -13.86 5.15 -10.46
CA GLN A 7 -14.24 6.17 -11.44
C GLN A 7 -15.29 7.14 -10.88
N ALA A 8 -15.86 6.86 -9.71
CA ALA A 8 -16.77 7.80 -9.06
C ALA A 8 -16.03 9.08 -8.65
N ASP A 9 -16.72 10.21 -8.74
CA ASP A 9 -16.17 11.52 -8.38
C ASP A 9 -16.11 11.71 -6.85
N ILE A 10 -15.24 10.95 -6.21
CA ILE A 10 -15.08 10.88 -4.76
C ILE A 10 -13.65 11.32 -4.42
N PRO A 11 -13.48 12.28 -3.49
CA PRO A 11 -12.15 12.64 -3.00
C PRO A 11 -11.62 11.58 -2.02
N VAL A 12 -10.29 11.40 -1.98
CA VAL A 12 -9.64 10.35 -1.16
C VAL A 12 -10.03 10.42 0.32
N TYR A 13 -10.12 11.62 0.91
CA TYR A 13 -10.52 11.77 2.32
C TYR A 13 -11.93 11.24 2.62
N SER A 14 -12.84 11.25 1.64
CA SER A 14 -14.20 10.73 1.80
C SER A 14 -14.27 9.21 1.60
N MET A 15 -13.24 8.60 1.00
CA MET A 15 -13.20 7.16 0.81
C MET A 15 -12.95 6.44 2.12
N MET A 16 -13.81 5.49 2.48
CA MET A 16 -13.65 4.72 3.73
C MET A 16 -13.49 5.64 4.96
N GLU A 17 -14.15 6.80 4.99
CA GLU A 17 -13.98 7.86 6.01
C GLU A 17 -14.02 7.31 7.45
N ARG A 18 -14.99 6.43 7.76
CA ARG A 18 -15.08 5.78 9.08
C ARG A 18 -13.81 5.04 9.47
N LEU A 19 -13.19 4.37 8.51
CA LEU A 19 -11.97 3.60 8.72
C LEU A 19 -10.75 4.49 8.88
N GLN A 20 -10.69 5.58 8.10
CA GLN A 20 -9.68 6.61 8.27
C GLN A 20 -9.75 7.25 9.66
N ALA A 21 -10.97 7.47 10.17
CA ALA A 21 -11.22 8.01 11.50
C ALA A 21 -10.88 7.04 12.64
N GLU A 22 -10.99 5.72 12.39
CA GLU A 22 -10.65 4.67 13.36
C GLU A 22 -9.12 4.55 13.57
N TYR A 23 -8.33 4.78 12.51
CA TYR A 23 -6.86 4.65 12.53
C TYR A 23 -6.13 5.93 12.08
N PRO A 24 -6.31 7.08 12.77
CA PRO A 24 -5.82 8.37 12.29
C PRO A 24 -4.29 8.45 12.20
N ALA A 25 -3.56 7.88 13.16
CA ALA A 25 -2.09 7.87 13.14
C ALA A 25 -1.53 7.04 11.97
N ARG A 26 -2.11 5.87 11.70
CA ARG A 26 -1.72 4.99 10.58
C ARG A 26 -2.10 5.62 9.24
N ARG A 27 -3.27 6.28 9.18
CA ARG A 27 -3.71 7.05 8.03
C ARG A 27 -2.67 8.11 7.66
N ASP A 28 -2.29 8.95 8.60
CA ASP A 28 -1.34 10.06 8.36
C ASP A 28 0.04 9.55 7.95
N GLU A 29 0.50 8.47 8.57
CA GLU A 29 1.74 7.80 8.19
C GLU A 29 1.70 7.29 6.74
N LEU A 30 0.65 6.55 6.36
CA LEU A 30 0.51 5.99 5.02
C LEU A 30 0.30 7.07 3.95
N ILE A 31 -0.43 8.14 4.26
CA ILE A 31 -0.61 9.30 3.37
C ILE A 31 0.76 9.91 3.04
N LYS A 32 1.58 10.14 4.07
CA LYS A 32 2.92 10.69 3.90
C LYS A 32 3.83 9.74 3.13
N LEU A 33 3.83 8.45 3.47
CA LEU A 33 4.66 7.43 2.84
C LEU A 33 4.36 7.28 1.35
N LEU A 34 3.08 7.22 0.99
CA LEU A 34 2.65 7.02 -0.40
C LEU A 34 2.60 8.33 -1.19
N GLY A 35 2.83 9.48 -0.54
CA GLY A 35 2.73 10.81 -1.13
C GLY A 35 1.33 11.07 -1.69
N ILE A 36 0.29 10.69 -0.93
CA ILE A 36 -1.10 10.86 -1.31
C ILE A 36 -1.56 12.26 -0.91
N ASP A 37 -2.26 12.94 -1.81
CA ASP A 37 -3.04 14.13 -1.43
C ASP A 37 -4.47 13.70 -1.09
N PRO A 38 -4.96 13.94 0.14
CA PRO A 38 -6.34 13.62 0.52
C PRO A 38 -7.40 14.32 -0.34
N GLN A 39 -7.05 15.42 -1.00
CA GLN A 39 -7.95 16.20 -1.87
C GLN A 39 -8.07 15.63 -3.29
N TRP A 40 -7.21 14.67 -3.67
CA TRP A 40 -7.29 14.02 -4.96
C TRP A 40 -8.67 13.44 -5.22
N ARG A 41 -9.19 13.68 -6.43
CA ARG A 41 -10.46 13.12 -6.90
C ARG A 41 -10.17 11.92 -7.78
N MET A 42 -10.77 10.76 -7.49
CA MET A 42 -10.40 9.49 -8.14
C MET A 42 -10.60 9.46 -9.67
N HIS A 43 -11.41 10.37 -10.21
CA HIS A 43 -11.59 10.53 -11.64
C HIS A 43 -10.49 11.38 -12.33
N GLN A 44 -9.69 12.14 -11.57
CA GLN A 44 -8.65 13.07 -12.08
C GLN A 44 -7.22 12.58 -11.82
N VAL A 45 -7.07 11.55 -10.98
CA VAL A 45 -5.75 10.99 -10.66
C VAL A 45 -5.16 10.19 -11.82
N SER A 46 -3.84 10.24 -11.97
CA SER A 46 -3.11 9.33 -12.86
C SER A 46 -3.21 7.88 -12.37
N ASP A 47 -2.89 6.91 -13.23
CA ASP A 47 -2.93 5.50 -12.82
C ASP A 47 -1.95 5.17 -11.68
N GLY A 48 -0.78 5.83 -11.65
CA GLY A 48 0.18 5.71 -10.54
C GLY A 48 -0.37 6.28 -9.23
N GLN A 49 -1.02 7.44 -9.27
CA GLN A 49 -1.72 8.02 -8.11
C GLN A 49 -2.88 7.13 -7.64
N ARG A 50 -3.66 6.58 -8.59
CA ARG A 50 -4.74 5.62 -8.30
C ARG A 50 -4.22 4.37 -7.61
N ARG A 51 -3.08 3.81 -8.06
CA ARG A 51 -2.46 2.64 -7.40
C ARG A 51 -2.02 2.98 -5.97
N ARG A 52 -1.40 4.14 -5.75
CA ARG A 52 -1.01 4.60 -4.40
C ARG A 52 -2.23 4.65 -3.48
N VAL A 53 -3.34 5.21 -3.93
CA VAL A 53 -4.60 5.22 -3.18
C VAL A 53 -5.12 3.81 -2.91
N GLN A 54 -5.08 2.90 -3.90
CA GLN A 54 -5.47 1.50 -3.70
C GLN A 54 -4.63 0.80 -2.61
N ILE A 55 -3.32 1.00 -2.63
CA ILE A 55 -2.40 0.46 -1.62
C ILE A 55 -2.75 1.04 -0.25
N PHE A 56 -2.94 2.36 -0.15
CA PHE A 56 -3.37 3.02 1.09
C PHE A 56 -4.65 2.41 1.66
N LEU A 57 -5.69 2.24 0.84
CA LEU A 57 -6.97 1.67 1.27
C LEU A 57 -6.82 0.21 1.72
N GLY A 58 -5.88 -0.54 1.15
CA GLY A 58 -5.56 -1.90 1.58
C GLY A 58 -4.80 -1.98 2.90
N LEU A 59 -3.92 -1.00 3.18
CA LEU A 59 -3.01 -1.02 4.34
C LEU A 59 -3.53 -0.26 5.57
N ILE A 60 -4.61 0.52 5.42
CA ILE A 60 -5.12 1.37 6.51
C ILE A 60 -5.63 0.56 7.71
N ARG A 61 -6.08 -0.68 7.49
CA ARG A 61 -6.39 -1.61 8.59
C ARG A 61 -5.13 -2.34 9.02
N PRO A 62 -4.92 -2.53 10.34
CA PRO A 62 -3.97 -3.52 10.81
C PRO A 62 -4.32 -4.90 10.23
N PHE A 63 -3.31 -5.64 9.79
CA PHE A 63 -3.47 -6.97 9.19
C PHE A 63 -2.59 -7.97 9.93
N LYS A 64 -3.06 -9.21 10.00
CA LYS A 64 -2.24 -10.35 10.45
C LYS A 64 -1.54 -11.05 9.28
N ILE A 65 -2.19 -11.05 8.13
CA ILE A 65 -1.68 -11.62 6.89
C ILE A 65 -1.92 -10.59 5.78
N LEU A 66 -0.87 -10.29 5.02
CA LEU A 66 -0.92 -9.41 3.87
C LEU A 66 -0.42 -10.16 2.63
N LEU A 67 -1.22 -10.15 1.58
CA LEU A 67 -0.87 -10.72 0.28
C LEU A 67 -0.66 -9.59 -0.70
N LEU A 68 0.53 -9.53 -1.29
CA LEU A 68 0.92 -8.48 -2.23
C LEU A 68 1.33 -9.15 -3.54
N ASP A 69 0.61 -8.82 -4.61
CA ASP A 69 0.81 -9.33 -5.96
C ASP A 69 1.20 -8.18 -6.89
N GLU A 70 2.50 -8.10 -7.22
CA GLU A 70 3.10 -7.08 -8.09
C GLU A 70 2.66 -5.64 -7.79
N VAL A 71 2.43 -5.33 -6.51
CA VAL A 71 1.84 -4.04 -6.10
C VAL A 71 2.78 -2.84 -6.27
N THR A 72 4.09 -3.07 -6.32
CA THR A 72 5.12 -2.02 -6.32
C THR A 72 5.64 -1.64 -7.70
N VAL A 73 5.25 -2.37 -8.75
CA VAL A 73 5.76 -2.16 -10.12
C VAL A 73 5.44 -0.75 -10.64
N SER A 74 4.29 -0.20 -10.25
CA SER A 74 3.86 1.15 -10.66
C SER A 74 4.30 2.25 -9.68
N LEU A 75 5.12 1.94 -8.68
CA LEU A 75 5.63 2.93 -7.73
C LEU A 75 7.02 3.42 -8.17
N ASP A 76 7.30 4.68 -7.87
CA ASP A 76 8.65 5.23 -7.98
C ASP A 76 9.59 4.47 -7.04
N VAL A 77 10.88 4.36 -7.41
CA VAL A 77 11.92 3.67 -6.65
C VAL A 77 11.95 4.12 -5.18
N VAL A 78 11.84 5.43 -4.93
CA VAL A 78 11.89 5.98 -3.55
C VAL A 78 10.68 5.52 -2.74
N VAL A 79 9.46 5.69 -3.30
CA VAL A 79 8.21 5.29 -2.63
C VAL A 79 8.16 3.78 -2.39
N ARG A 80 8.71 2.99 -3.33
CA ARG A 80 8.84 1.54 -3.17
C ARG A 80 9.72 1.18 -1.99
N GLN A 81 10.91 1.78 -1.86
CA GLN A 81 11.80 1.52 -0.74
C GLN A 81 11.16 1.90 0.60
N ASP A 82 10.52 3.07 0.67
CA ASP A 82 9.80 3.50 1.89
C ASP A 82 8.68 2.53 2.26
N LEU A 83 7.93 2.03 1.27
CA LEU A 83 6.89 1.02 1.48
C LEU A 83 7.47 -0.30 1.99
N LEU A 84 8.57 -0.79 1.41
CA LEU A 84 9.22 -2.03 1.85
C LEU A 84 9.74 -1.91 3.29
N HIS A 85 10.37 -0.79 3.65
CA HIS A 85 10.80 -0.53 5.03
C HIS A 85 9.63 -0.50 6.01
N TRP A 86 8.51 0.13 5.62
CA TRP A 86 7.31 0.17 6.45
C TRP A 86 6.69 -1.23 6.61
N LEU A 87 6.63 -2.03 5.55
CA LEU A 87 6.14 -3.41 5.61
C LEU A 87 7.03 -4.31 6.46
N LYS A 88 8.35 -4.12 6.38
CA LYS A 88 9.32 -4.80 7.26
C LYS A 88 9.03 -4.50 8.73
N ARG A 89 8.89 -3.22 9.08
CA ARG A 89 8.56 -2.80 10.45
C ARG A 89 7.21 -3.38 10.90
N GLU A 90 6.20 -3.38 10.04
CA GLU A 90 4.90 -4.00 10.35
C GLU A 90 5.00 -5.50 10.59
N SER A 91 5.85 -6.21 9.83
CA SER A 91 6.09 -7.63 10.03
C SER A 91 6.82 -7.90 11.35
N GLU A 92 7.90 -7.17 11.63
CA GLU A 92 8.77 -7.37 12.79
C GLU A 92 8.13 -6.91 14.11
N GLU A 93 7.52 -5.72 14.15
CA GLU A 93 6.97 -5.14 15.38
C GLU A 93 5.57 -5.63 15.69
N ARG A 94 4.72 -5.87 14.68
CA ARG A 94 3.31 -6.26 14.88
C ARG A 94 3.04 -7.73 14.61
N GLY A 95 4.04 -8.48 14.17
CA GLY A 95 3.91 -9.92 13.87
C GLY A 95 3.05 -10.19 12.63
N ALA A 96 2.99 -9.26 11.67
CA ALA A 96 2.27 -9.49 10.43
C ALA A 96 3.05 -10.45 9.52
N THR A 97 2.33 -11.43 8.96
CA THR A 97 2.87 -12.31 7.90
C THR A 97 2.63 -11.68 6.54
N ILE A 98 3.68 -11.51 5.74
CA ILE A 98 3.58 -10.86 4.43
C ILE A 98 4.04 -11.85 3.36
N LEU A 99 3.13 -12.17 2.43
CA LEU A 99 3.46 -12.89 1.21
C LEU A 99 3.59 -11.87 0.08
N TYR A 100 4.79 -11.77 -0.48
CA TYR A 100 5.14 -10.77 -1.48
C TYR A 100 5.55 -11.47 -2.78
N ALA A 101 4.67 -11.43 -3.79
CA ALA A 101 4.94 -11.91 -5.14
C ALA A 101 5.42 -10.75 -6.01
N THR A 102 6.61 -10.92 -6.59
CA THR A 102 7.31 -9.87 -7.35
C THR A 102 8.30 -10.50 -8.33
N HIS A 103 8.57 -9.80 -9.43
CA HIS A 103 9.72 -10.06 -10.30
C HIS A 103 10.88 -9.08 -10.05
N ILE A 104 10.74 -8.16 -9.09
CA ILE A 104 11.72 -7.15 -8.70
C ILE A 104 12.22 -7.46 -7.28
N PHE A 105 13.54 -7.63 -7.13
CA PHE A 105 14.17 -7.96 -5.85
C PHE A 105 14.84 -6.76 -5.16
N ASP A 106 14.92 -5.61 -5.84
CA ASP A 106 15.58 -4.41 -5.33
C ASP A 106 14.96 -3.91 -4.01
N GLY A 107 15.79 -3.73 -2.99
CA GLY A 107 15.38 -3.21 -1.68
C GLY A 107 14.67 -4.21 -0.77
N LEU A 108 14.64 -5.50 -1.14
CA LEU A 108 14.20 -6.55 -0.21
C LEU A 108 15.31 -6.93 0.79
N ASP A 109 16.59 -6.75 0.43
CA ASP A 109 17.76 -7.07 1.26
C ASP A 109 17.59 -8.43 2.01
N ASP A 110 17.90 -8.47 3.30
CA ASP A 110 17.77 -9.65 4.18
C ASP A 110 16.37 -9.78 4.83
N TRP A 111 15.36 -9.03 4.36
CA TRP A 111 14.03 -9.07 4.97
C TRP A 111 13.26 -10.38 4.72
N PRO A 112 13.25 -10.97 3.50
CA PRO A 112 12.53 -12.21 3.25
C PRO A 112 13.07 -13.35 4.10
N THR A 113 12.20 -13.92 4.96
CA THR A 113 12.58 -15.09 5.77
C THR A 113 12.58 -16.38 4.95
N HIS A 114 11.80 -16.42 3.87
CA HIS A 114 11.69 -17.55 2.95
C HIS A 114 11.60 -16.99 1.53
N LEU A 115 12.34 -17.60 0.61
CA LEU A 115 12.33 -17.26 -0.81
C LEU A 115 11.92 -18.49 -1.62
N HIS A 116 10.86 -18.33 -2.41
CA HIS A 116 10.38 -19.36 -3.33
C HIS A 116 10.44 -18.83 -4.76
N TYR A 117 11.23 -19.50 -5.61
CA TYR A 117 11.29 -19.22 -7.04
C TYR A 117 10.27 -20.09 -7.77
N LEU A 118 9.41 -19.46 -8.57
CA LEU A 118 8.44 -20.14 -9.42
C LEU A 118 8.97 -20.09 -10.86
N CYS A 119 9.21 -21.27 -11.45
CA CYS A 119 9.65 -21.45 -12.84
C CYS A 119 8.46 -21.58 -13.79
#